data_AF-A0A9W6WBY6-F1
#
_entry.id   AF-A0A9W6WBY6-F1
#
_cell.length_a   1.000
_cell.length_b   1.000
_cell.length_c   1.000
_cell.angle_alpha   90.00
_cell.angle_beta   90.00
_cell.angle_gamma   90.00
#
_symmetry.space_group_name_H-M   'P 1'
#
loop_
_entity.id
_entity.type
_entity.pdbx_description
1 polymer ?
#
loop_
_entity_poly.entity_id
_entity_poly.type
_entity_poly.pdbx_seq_one_letter_code
_entity_poly.pdbx_strand_id
1 'polypeptide(L)'
;MRRALAVSAALLAAALTPVPAQAAAVTPKVLVIGIDGFLSTKIAAANAPNLKAMQRTGVDGRSLLYAQPMAATSSGPGWSTILTGVWPDKHKVRDNSFSGNDLASHPDWLSRAEAANPALDTYAALDWKAIDDHILGDGIDRKLVLDGDRDGYVTHDATIATRSEAHLRDDRADASFVYFGQLDIVGHSSGSGSQAYLTEIARIDGYVGRLVAAVNARVTRSSESWRIMVTTDHGHLATGGHGGDSLDERSTFILATGDGITAASAPKTTRLVDSAYTALAHLGVPRPSTLDGRPVTDVSADPFETVPLGPAVAESIPSSVLGWSASLPSGWTRDNSAMPTGGVTEWRGWSLASDAFWSSAQRGQSRETFVRGRGTIAVADSDEWADTSNATGKTWDSTLWTPVRAVTGSSVRLDLTHWYRQEAGQRGYVLAGWDGGAAVVARTYTADSVNGAETITLPVPAGATNVKIGFRLTGVNNWYWVLDDVRVS
;
A
#
# COMPACT_ATOMS: atom_id res chain seq x y z
N MET A 1 59.99 -71.82 -32.82
CA MET A 1 60.04 -70.60 -31.99
C MET A 1 58.83 -69.74 -32.30
N ARG A 2 57.89 -69.57 -31.36
CA ARG A 2 56.88 -68.49 -31.32
C ARG A 2 56.15 -68.58 -29.98
N ARG A 3 56.49 -67.68 -29.05
CA ARG A 3 55.82 -67.52 -27.75
C ARG A 3 54.53 -66.73 -27.98
N ALA A 4 53.39 -67.24 -27.53
CA ALA A 4 52.13 -66.50 -27.49
C ALA A 4 52.01 -65.80 -26.13
N LEU A 5 51.95 -64.47 -26.11
CA LEU A 5 51.55 -63.68 -24.95
C LEU A 5 50.03 -63.51 -24.99
N ALA A 6 49.34 -63.93 -23.93
CA ALA A 6 47.96 -63.56 -23.66
C ALA A 6 47.95 -62.19 -22.95
N VAL A 7 47.25 -61.21 -23.51
CA VAL A 7 46.97 -59.92 -22.88
C VAL A 7 45.54 -59.95 -22.37
N SER A 8 45.36 -59.93 -21.06
CA SER A 8 44.05 -59.77 -20.41
C SER A 8 43.64 -58.30 -20.45
N ALA A 9 42.55 -57.98 -21.13
CA ALA A 9 41.94 -56.66 -21.09
C ALA A 9 41.02 -56.56 -19.85
N ALA A 10 41.41 -55.73 -18.89
CA ALA A 10 40.54 -55.36 -17.77
C ALA A 10 39.60 -54.22 -18.21
N LEU A 11 38.30 -54.50 -18.30
CA LEU A 11 37.25 -53.49 -18.48
C LEU A 11 37.01 -52.77 -17.15
N LEU A 12 37.45 -51.51 -17.04
CA LEU A 12 37.01 -50.61 -15.97
C LEU A 12 35.56 -50.18 -16.27
N ALA A 13 34.60 -50.68 -15.50
CA ALA A 13 33.26 -50.11 -15.46
C ALA A 13 33.29 -48.83 -14.63
N ALA A 14 33.25 -47.66 -15.28
CA ALA A 14 33.05 -46.39 -14.59
C ALA A 14 31.60 -46.32 -14.09
N ALA A 15 31.43 -46.33 -12.77
CA ALA A 15 30.13 -46.09 -12.14
C ALA A 15 29.72 -44.64 -12.39
N LEU A 16 28.75 -44.42 -13.28
CA LEU A 16 28.09 -43.13 -13.47
C LEU A 16 27.24 -42.85 -12.23
N THR A 17 27.68 -41.91 -11.40
CA THR A 17 26.84 -41.35 -10.32
C THR A 17 25.69 -40.58 -10.97
N PRO A 18 24.42 -40.89 -10.65
CA PRO A 18 23.30 -40.13 -11.17
C PRO A 18 23.38 -38.69 -10.64
N VAL A 19 23.47 -37.72 -11.55
CA VAL A 19 23.31 -36.30 -11.22
C VAL A 19 21.87 -36.13 -10.72
N PRO A 20 21.63 -35.55 -9.53
CA PRO A 20 20.28 -35.28 -9.07
C PRO A 20 19.59 -34.38 -10.10
N ALA A 21 18.43 -34.81 -10.60
CA ALA A 21 17.63 -34.01 -11.51
C ALA A 21 17.30 -32.68 -10.82
N GLN A 22 17.79 -31.58 -11.39
CA GLN A 22 17.40 -30.23 -10.98
C GLN A 22 15.87 -30.16 -11.07
N ALA A 23 15.20 -29.87 -9.95
CA ALA A 23 13.76 -29.64 -9.95
C ALA A 23 13.45 -28.58 -11.04
N ALA A 24 12.48 -28.86 -11.91
CA ALA A 24 12.09 -27.92 -12.95
C ALA A 24 11.74 -26.57 -12.32
N ALA A 25 12.28 -25.48 -12.87
CA ALA A 25 11.99 -24.14 -12.38
C ALA A 25 10.49 -23.86 -12.55
N VAL A 26 9.83 -23.46 -11.46
CA VAL A 26 8.42 -23.06 -11.47
C VAL A 26 8.29 -21.69 -12.13
N THR A 27 7.39 -21.54 -13.09
CA THR A 27 7.22 -20.29 -13.85
C THR A 27 6.31 -19.32 -13.08
N PRO A 28 6.77 -18.12 -12.69
CA PRO A 28 5.93 -17.15 -12.00
C PRO A 28 4.89 -16.56 -12.96
N LYS A 29 3.65 -16.41 -12.48
CA LYS A 29 2.52 -15.85 -13.21
C LYS A 29 1.70 -14.92 -12.35
N VAL A 30 1.16 -13.85 -12.93
CA VAL A 30 0.39 -12.83 -12.21
C VAL A 30 -0.95 -12.58 -12.89
N LEU A 31 -2.01 -12.50 -12.08
CA LEU A 31 -3.30 -11.94 -12.47
C LEU A 31 -3.69 -10.84 -11.48
N VAL A 32 -3.91 -9.62 -11.97
CA VAL A 32 -4.49 -8.52 -11.21
C VAL A 32 -5.89 -8.23 -11.75
N ILE A 33 -6.89 -8.33 -10.89
CA ILE A 33 -8.29 -8.04 -11.19
C ILE A 33 -8.65 -6.70 -10.56
N GLY A 34 -8.93 -5.70 -11.37
CA GLY A 34 -9.47 -4.42 -10.95
C GLY A 34 -10.99 -4.43 -10.99
N ILE A 35 -11.64 -4.00 -9.92
CA ILE A 35 -13.09 -3.80 -9.87
C ILE A 35 -13.33 -2.35 -9.47
N ASP A 36 -13.89 -1.55 -10.37
CA ASP A 36 -14.07 -0.11 -10.17
C ASP A 36 -15.07 0.20 -9.06
N GLY A 37 -14.73 1.16 -8.19
CA GLY A 37 -15.61 1.68 -7.15
C GLY A 37 -16.03 0.66 -6.09
N PHE A 38 -15.23 -0.38 -5.80
CA PHE A 38 -15.60 -1.50 -4.92
C PHE A 38 -15.28 -1.28 -3.43
N LEU A 39 -16.31 -1.14 -2.60
CA LEU A 39 -16.18 -1.26 -1.14
C LEU A 39 -16.07 -2.72 -0.64
N SER A 40 -14.86 -3.14 -0.24
CA SER A 40 -14.62 -4.49 0.33
C SER A 40 -15.44 -4.82 1.58
N THR A 41 -15.85 -3.80 2.35
CA THR A 41 -16.73 -3.97 3.53
C THR A 41 -18.09 -4.57 3.16
N LYS A 42 -18.51 -4.46 1.89
CA LYS A 42 -19.77 -5.01 1.37
C LYS A 42 -19.68 -6.50 1.02
N ILE A 43 -18.49 -7.09 0.95
CA ILE A 43 -18.30 -8.53 0.66
C ILE A 43 -19.06 -9.40 1.66
N ALA A 44 -19.03 -9.05 2.95
CA ALA A 44 -19.69 -9.83 4.00
C ALA A 44 -21.21 -9.98 3.73
N ALA A 45 -21.86 -8.89 3.31
CA ALA A 45 -23.30 -8.83 3.03
C ALA A 45 -23.68 -9.39 1.66
N ALA A 46 -22.78 -9.33 0.67
CA ALA A 46 -23.04 -9.83 -0.68
C ALA A 46 -22.99 -11.36 -0.77
N ASN A 47 -23.66 -11.92 -1.78
CA ASN A 47 -23.48 -13.32 -2.17
C ASN A 47 -22.18 -13.48 -2.98
N ALA A 48 -21.04 -13.45 -2.28
CA ALA A 48 -19.72 -13.42 -2.88
C ALA A 48 -18.82 -14.58 -2.38
N PRO A 49 -19.14 -15.85 -2.68
CA PRO A 49 -18.40 -16.99 -2.17
C PRO A 49 -16.91 -17.03 -2.57
N ASN A 50 -16.55 -16.56 -3.77
CA ASN A 50 -15.17 -16.61 -4.25
C ASN A 50 -14.29 -15.56 -3.54
N LEU A 51 -14.76 -14.32 -3.46
CA LEU A 51 -14.10 -13.24 -2.71
C LEU A 51 -14.01 -13.59 -1.22
N LYS A 52 -15.07 -14.17 -0.63
CA LYS A 52 -15.03 -14.69 0.75
C LYS A 52 -14.03 -15.82 0.92
N ALA A 53 -13.77 -16.63 -0.11
CA ALA A 53 -12.72 -17.64 -0.07
C ALA A 53 -11.33 -16.99 -0.08
N MET A 54 -11.11 -16.01 -0.96
CA MET A 54 -9.86 -15.24 -1.00
C MET A 54 -9.58 -14.54 0.33
N GLN A 55 -10.59 -13.91 0.97
CA GLN A 55 -10.44 -13.29 2.29
C GLN A 55 -10.06 -14.29 3.40
N ARG A 56 -10.52 -15.55 3.30
CA ARG A 56 -10.25 -16.58 4.32
C ARG A 56 -8.86 -17.18 4.20
N THR A 57 -8.33 -17.31 2.98
CA THR A 57 -7.07 -18.04 2.73
C THR A 57 -5.90 -17.12 2.40
N GLY A 58 -6.17 -15.94 1.86
CA GLY A 58 -5.19 -14.99 1.38
C GLY A 58 -4.99 -13.79 2.30
N VAL A 59 -4.28 -12.79 1.78
CA VAL A 59 -4.14 -11.47 2.42
C VAL A 59 -5.39 -10.65 2.11
N ASP A 60 -6.12 -10.18 3.13
CA ASP A 60 -7.13 -9.12 3.03
C ASP A 60 -6.52 -7.81 3.53
N GLY A 61 -5.76 -7.16 2.65
CA GLY A 61 -5.07 -5.91 2.96
C GLY A 61 -5.98 -4.72 2.68
N ARG A 62 -6.40 -3.99 3.72
CA ARG A 62 -7.27 -2.80 3.57
C ARG A 62 -6.47 -1.53 3.79
N SER A 63 -6.78 -0.50 3.02
CA SER A 63 -6.10 0.81 3.07
C SER A 63 -7.03 1.95 2.73
N LEU A 64 -6.56 3.17 2.95
CA LEU A 64 -7.21 4.39 2.46
C LEU A 64 -6.37 5.02 1.35
N LEU A 65 -7.07 5.69 0.44
CA LEU A 65 -6.51 6.61 -0.53
C LEU A 65 -6.21 7.97 0.08
N TYR A 66 -5.49 8.77 -0.70
CA TYR A 66 -5.47 10.22 -0.58
C TYR A 66 -6.86 10.85 -0.72
N ALA A 67 -6.92 12.16 -0.46
CA ALA A 67 -8.02 13.03 -0.86
C ALA A 67 -7.45 14.38 -1.34
N GLN A 68 -8.33 15.35 -1.60
CA GLN A 68 -7.91 16.71 -1.91
C GLN A 68 -7.06 17.30 -0.77
N PRO A 69 -6.02 18.11 -1.07
CA PRO A 69 -5.66 18.64 -2.38
C PRO A 69 -4.71 17.75 -3.22
N MET A 70 -4.40 16.53 -2.78
CA MET A 70 -3.46 15.66 -3.50
C MET A 70 -4.08 15.18 -4.82
N ALA A 71 -5.27 14.58 -4.75
CA ALA A 71 -6.09 14.16 -5.90
C ALA A 71 -7.51 13.83 -5.42
N ALA A 72 -8.47 13.80 -6.36
CA ALA A 72 -9.81 13.29 -6.09
C ALA A 72 -9.78 11.77 -5.86
N THR A 73 -10.69 11.25 -5.03
CA THR A 73 -10.97 9.80 -4.90
C THR A 73 -11.78 9.33 -6.11
N SER A 74 -11.18 9.37 -7.30
CA SER A 74 -11.80 9.01 -8.57
C SER A 74 -10.91 8.08 -9.40
N SER A 75 -11.48 7.55 -10.48
CA SER A 75 -10.87 6.44 -11.23
C SER A 75 -9.53 6.78 -11.89
N GLY A 76 -9.37 7.96 -12.47
CA GLY A 76 -8.10 8.38 -13.10
C GLY A 76 -6.91 8.29 -12.14
N PRO A 77 -6.94 9.01 -11.00
CA PRO A 77 -5.91 8.90 -9.98
C PRO A 77 -5.74 7.47 -9.41
N GLY A 78 -6.85 6.80 -9.10
CA GLY A 78 -6.82 5.47 -8.47
C GLY A 78 -6.19 4.40 -9.36
N TRP A 79 -6.63 4.29 -10.62
CA TRP A 79 -6.04 3.36 -11.58
C TRP A 79 -4.59 3.72 -11.93
N SER A 80 -4.26 5.01 -12.01
CA SER A 80 -2.87 5.46 -12.17
C SER A 80 -2.01 4.96 -11.01
N THR A 81 -2.49 5.06 -9.78
CA THR A 81 -1.79 4.57 -8.58
C THR A 81 -1.58 3.05 -8.64
N ILE A 82 -2.64 2.29 -8.95
CA ILE A 82 -2.60 0.82 -9.04
C ILE A 82 -1.61 0.35 -10.10
N LEU A 83 -1.67 0.94 -11.29
CA LEU A 83 -0.93 0.44 -12.45
C LEU A 83 0.53 0.88 -12.45
N THR A 84 0.83 2.07 -11.93
CA THR A 84 2.19 2.63 -11.92
C THR A 84 2.97 2.32 -10.63
N GLY A 85 2.28 2.02 -9.53
CA GLY A 85 2.89 1.74 -8.22
C GLY A 85 3.49 2.97 -7.53
N VAL A 86 3.03 4.18 -7.90
CA VAL A 86 3.41 5.45 -7.30
C VAL A 86 2.18 6.29 -6.96
N TRP A 87 2.32 7.28 -6.07
CA TRP A 87 1.24 8.16 -5.64
C TRP A 87 1.04 9.40 -6.57
N PRO A 88 -0.05 10.17 -6.43
CA PRO A 88 -0.33 11.33 -7.29
C PRO A 88 0.69 12.46 -7.23
N ASP A 89 1.47 12.54 -6.15
CA ASP A 89 2.60 13.48 -6.09
C ASP A 89 3.72 13.12 -7.07
N LYS A 90 3.77 11.88 -7.58
CA LYS A 90 4.68 11.41 -8.64
C LYS A 90 3.98 11.38 -9.99
N HIS A 91 2.91 10.59 -10.17
CA HIS A 91 2.27 10.43 -11.49
C HIS A 91 1.42 11.64 -11.92
N LYS A 92 1.17 12.61 -11.03
CA LYS A 92 0.47 13.90 -11.27
C LYS A 92 -0.97 13.82 -11.80
N VAL A 93 -1.58 12.64 -11.88
CA VAL A 93 -3.01 12.48 -12.22
C VAL A 93 -3.84 12.85 -11.00
N ARG A 94 -4.62 13.94 -11.10
CA ARG A 94 -5.40 14.50 -9.97
C ARG A 94 -6.90 14.27 -10.06
N ASP A 95 -7.39 13.99 -11.26
CA ASP A 95 -8.79 13.74 -11.58
C ASP A 95 -8.89 12.99 -12.92
N ASN A 96 -10.12 12.74 -13.39
CA ASN A 96 -10.39 11.98 -14.62
C ASN A 96 -10.08 12.77 -15.91
N SER A 97 -9.57 14.00 -15.85
CA SER A 97 -9.09 14.72 -17.04
C SER A 97 -7.68 14.30 -17.48
N PHE A 98 -6.91 13.68 -16.59
CA PHE A 98 -5.49 13.34 -16.78
C PHE A 98 -4.60 14.55 -17.13
N SER A 99 -5.09 15.78 -16.99
CA SER A 99 -4.35 16.99 -17.37
C SER A 99 -3.13 17.19 -16.48
N GLY A 100 -1.98 17.49 -17.10
CA GLY A 100 -0.72 17.75 -16.39
C GLY A 100 -0.09 16.52 -15.72
N ASN A 101 -0.47 15.30 -16.15
CA ASN A 101 0.10 14.06 -15.62
C ASN A 101 1.59 13.89 -15.98
N ASP A 102 2.26 12.95 -15.30
CA ASP A 102 3.64 12.51 -15.55
C ASP A 102 3.70 10.97 -15.72
N LEU A 103 2.71 10.37 -16.36
CA LEU A 103 2.64 8.91 -16.55
C LEU A 103 3.79 8.38 -17.42
N ALA A 104 4.33 9.19 -18.33
CA ALA A 104 5.48 8.83 -19.16
C ALA A 104 6.74 8.50 -18.34
N SER A 105 6.96 9.19 -17.20
CA SER A 105 8.06 8.91 -16.27
C SER A 105 7.76 7.71 -15.34
N HIS A 106 6.50 7.26 -15.33
CA HIS A 106 5.97 6.25 -14.42
C HIS A 106 5.18 5.18 -15.18
N PRO A 107 5.81 4.39 -16.09
CA PRO A 107 5.09 3.38 -16.87
C PRO A 107 4.38 2.36 -15.99
N ASP A 108 3.31 1.77 -16.51
CA ASP A 108 2.54 0.72 -15.85
C ASP A 108 3.36 -0.57 -15.64
N TRP A 109 2.90 -1.42 -14.72
CA TRP A 109 3.62 -2.62 -14.32
C TRP A 109 3.68 -3.70 -15.41
N LEU A 110 2.72 -3.78 -16.35
CA LEU A 110 2.79 -4.73 -17.47
C LEU A 110 3.89 -4.30 -18.45
N SER A 111 3.91 -3.02 -18.83
CA SER A 111 4.98 -2.45 -19.67
C SER A 111 6.36 -2.60 -19.03
N ARG A 112 6.46 -2.44 -17.70
CA ARG A 112 7.72 -2.70 -16.97
C ARG A 112 8.11 -4.17 -16.98
N ALA A 113 7.16 -5.08 -16.85
CA ALA A 113 7.42 -6.51 -16.92
C ALA A 113 7.94 -6.91 -18.31
N GLU A 114 7.29 -6.45 -19.36
CA GLU A 114 7.69 -6.70 -20.75
C GLU A 114 9.09 -6.14 -21.05
N ALA A 115 9.36 -4.91 -20.62
CA ALA A 115 10.68 -4.29 -20.79
C ALA A 115 11.79 -5.06 -20.05
N ALA A 116 11.48 -5.64 -18.89
CA ALA A 116 12.44 -6.43 -18.12
C ALA A 116 12.65 -7.84 -18.70
N ASN A 117 11.61 -8.43 -19.29
CA ASN A 117 11.66 -9.74 -19.92
C ASN A 117 10.69 -9.81 -21.12
N PRO A 118 11.17 -9.56 -22.35
CA PRO A 118 10.36 -9.61 -23.57
C PRO A 118 9.87 -11.02 -23.98
N ALA A 119 10.16 -12.02 -23.15
CA ALA A 119 9.66 -13.38 -23.32
C ALA A 119 8.43 -13.66 -22.46
N LEU A 120 7.93 -12.68 -21.69
CA LEU A 120 6.61 -12.76 -21.07
C LEU A 120 5.53 -12.65 -22.15
N ASP A 121 4.32 -13.10 -21.86
CA ASP A 121 3.12 -12.81 -22.65
C ASP A 121 2.15 -12.03 -21.76
N THR A 122 2.06 -10.73 -22.06
CA THR A 122 1.34 -9.72 -21.29
C THR A 122 -0.05 -9.44 -21.85
N TYR A 123 -1.02 -9.31 -20.96
CA TYR A 123 -2.43 -9.13 -21.33
C TYR A 123 -3.12 -8.05 -20.50
N ALA A 124 -3.90 -7.20 -21.15
CA ALA A 124 -4.82 -6.28 -20.50
C ALA A 124 -6.23 -6.41 -21.09
N ALA A 125 -7.25 -6.43 -20.24
CA ALA A 125 -8.66 -6.37 -20.66
C ALA A 125 -9.43 -5.37 -19.81
N LEU A 126 -10.12 -4.43 -20.46
CA LEU A 126 -10.80 -3.32 -19.80
C LEU A 126 -11.89 -2.72 -20.66
N ASP A 127 -12.87 -2.07 -20.03
CA ASP A 127 -13.95 -1.33 -20.70
C ASP A 127 -14.06 0.14 -20.29
N TRP A 128 -13.15 0.65 -19.45
CA TRP A 128 -12.96 2.09 -19.28
C TRP A 128 -11.75 2.59 -20.09
N LYS A 129 -12.03 3.11 -21.29
CA LYS A 129 -11.02 3.49 -22.29
C LYS A 129 -9.87 4.36 -21.77
N ALA A 130 -10.11 5.21 -20.78
CA ALA A 130 -9.09 6.10 -20.23
C ALA A 130 -7.87 5.35 -19.65
N ILE A 131 -8.04 4.11 -19.18
CA ILE A 131 -6.91 3.28 -18.74
C ILE A 131 -5.96 3.00 -19.92
N ASP A 132 -6.49 2.66 -21.08
CA ASP A 132 -5.68 2.41 -22.29
C ASP A 132 -5.17 3.72 -22.91
N ASP A 133 -6.04 4.72 -23.04
CA ASP A 133 -5.72 5.98 -23.71
C ASP A 133 -4.63 6.80 -22.97
N HIS A 134 -4.43 6.56 -21.67
CA HIS A 134 -3.52 7.36 -20.83
C HIS A 134 -2.48 6.57 -20.03
N ILE A 135 -2.79 5.36 -19.53
CA ILE A 135 -1.96 4.69 -18.52
C ILE A 135 -1.15 3.53 -19.11
N LEU A 136 -1.81 2.63 -19.86
CA LEU A 136 -1.18 1.41 -20.37
C LEU A 136 -0.27 1.70 -21.57
N GLY A 137 1.00 1.31 -21.46
CA GLY A 137 1.94 1.44 -22.55
C GLY A 137 1.64 0.53 -23.76
N ASP A 138 2.18 0.92 -24.91
CA ASP A 138 2.03 0.19 -26.19
C ASP A 138 2.83 -1.12 -26.26
N GLY A 139 3.70 -1.36 -25.27
CA GLY A 139 4.53 -2.58 -25.21
C GLY A 139 3.76 -3.83 -24.80
N ILE A 140 2.52 -3.71 -24.31
CA ILE A 140 1.72 -4.86 -23.87
C ILE A 140 1.30 -5.70 -25.08
N ASP A 141 1.58 -7.01 -25.06
CA ASP A 141 1.40 -7.88 -26.23
C ASP A 141 -0.03 -7.91 -26.74
N ARG A 142 -1.00 -7.95 -25.80
CA ARG A 142 -2.42 -8.11 -26.12
C ARG A 142 -3.29 -7.24 -25.24
N LYS A 143 -4.11 -6.43 -25.88
CA LYS A 143 -5.12 -5.59 -25.22
C LYS A 143 -6.52 -5.89 -25.77
N LEU A 144 -7.47 -6.14 -24.88
CA LEU A 144 -8.91 -6.10 -25.15
C LEU A 144 -9.46 -4.80 -24.56
N VAL A 145 -9.70 -3.81 -25.42
CA VAL A 145 -10.20 -2.49 -25.01
C VAL A 145 -11.60 -2.32 -25.55
N LEU A 146 -12.57 -2.26 -24.64
CA LEU A 146 -13.96 -1.96 -24.95
C LEU A 146 -14.31 -0.54 -24.48
N ASP A 147 -15.43 -0.01 -24.95
CA ASP A 147 -15.90 1.34 -24.65
C ASP A 147 -17.20 1.28 -23.85
N GLY A 148 -17.08 1.05 -22.53
CA GLY A 148 -18.20 0.92 -21.60
C GLY A 148 -19.05 2.18 -21.49
N ASP A 149 -18.43 3.35 -21.61
CA ASP A 149 -19.14 4.65 -21.61
C ASP A 149 -20.06 4.79 -22.83
N ARG A 150 -19.65 4.28 -23.99
CA ARG A 150 -20.45 4.31 -25.22
C ARG A 150 -21.45 3.17 -25.32
N ASP A 151 -21.03 1.94 -25.04
CA ASP A 151 -21.78 0.72 -25.39
C ASP A 151 -22.36 -0.03 -24.17
N GLY A 152 -21.98 0.37 -22.96
CA GLY A 152 -22.51 -0.15 -21.69
C GLY A 152 -21.65 -1.23 -21.03
N TYR A 153 -21.40 -1.05 -19.72
CA TYR A 153 -20.52 -1.89 -18.91
C TYR A 153 -21.05 -3.31 -18.63
N VAL A 154 -22.36 -3.54 -18.47
CA VAL A 154 -22.91 -4.89 -18.16
C VAL A 154 -22.48 -5.95 -19.18
N THR A 155 -22.60 -5.64 -20.47
CA THR A 155 -22.25 -6.56 -21.57
C THR A 155 -20.74 -6.64 -21.78
N HIS A 156 -20.03 -5.54 -21.54
CA HIS A 156 -18.59 -5.47 -21.64
C HIS A 156 -17.90 -6.26 -20.55
N ASP A 157 -18.29 -6.12 -19.28
CA ASP A 157 -17.82 -6.96 -18.17
C ASP A 157 -18.00 -8.45 -18.48
N ALA A 158 -19.17 -8.86 -19.01
CA ALA A 158 -19.41 -10.25 -19.39
C ALA A 158 -18.49 -10.72 -20.53
N THR A 159 -18.19 -9.83 -21.48
CA THR A 159 -17.26 -10.08 -22.59
C THR A 159 -15.82 -10.19 -22.09
N ILE A 160 -15.38 -9.25 -21.25
CA ILE A 160 -14.06 -9.24 -20.61
C ILE A 160 -13.86 -10.51 -19.80
N ALA A 161 -14.83 -10.90 -18.97
CA ALA A 161 -14.76 -12.12 -18.18
C ALA A 161 -14.58 -13.35 -19.07
N THR A 162 -15.36 -13.44 -20.16
CA THR A 162 -15.31 -14.59 -21.07
C THR A 162 -14.01 -14.67 -21.87
N ARG A 163 -13.51 -13.53 -22.36
CA ARG A 163 -12.25 -13.49 -23.11
C ARG A 163 -11.04 -13.71 -22.21
N SER A 164 -11.04 -13.14 -21.02
CA SER A 164 -9.99 -13.33 -20.02
C SER A 164 -9.96 -14.76 -19.49
N GLU A 165 -11.12 -15.40 -19.28
CA GLU A 165 -11.19 -16.83 -18.90
C GLU A 165 -10.53 -17.72 -19.96
N ALA A 166 -10.81 -17.49 -21.25
CA ALA A 166 -10.17 -18.22 -22.34
C ALA A 166 -8.66 -17.98 -22.37
N HIS A 167 -8.22 -16.72 -22.28
CA HIS A 167 -6.81 -16.35 -22.23
C HIS A 167 -6.06 -17.04 -21.09
N LEU A 168 -6.59 -16.92 -19.86
CA LEU A 168 -6.00 -17.51 -18.66
C LEU A 168 -5.99 -19.03 -18.69
N ARG A 169 -6.88 -19.69 -19.44
CA ARG A 169 -6.91 -21.16 -19.56
C ARG A 169 -5.98 -21.68 -20.66
N ASP A 170 -5.98 -21.04 -21.83
CA ASP A 170 -5.44 -21.61 -23.06
C ASP A 170 -4.12 -20.99 -23.54
N ASP A 171 -3.85 -19.73 -23.18
CA ASP A 171 -2.68 -19.03 -23.69
C ASP A 171 -1.48 -19.10 -22.75
N ARG A 172 -0.35 -18.52 -23.16
CA ARG A 172 0.85 -18.33 -22.34
C ARG A 172 0.68 -17.16 -21.36
N ALA A 173 -0.48 -17.01 -20.73
CA ALA A 173 -0.76 -15.94 -19.77
C ALA A 173 0.30 -15.87 -18.65
N ASP A 174 1.26 -14.94 -18.76
CA ASP A 174 2.34 -14.76 -17.79
C ASP A 174 2.00 -13.59 -16.84
N ALA A 175 1.45 -12.52 -17.39
CA ALA A 175 1.08 -11.33 -16.65
C ALA A 175 -0.21 -10.71 -17.22
N SER A 176 -1.27 -10.69 -16.42
CA SER A 176 -2.59 -10.24 -16.87
C SER A 176 -3.19 -9.17 -15.94
N PHE A 177 -3.73 -8.11 -16.52
CA PHE A 177 -4.62 -7.15 -15.85
C PHE A 177 -6.04 -7.26 -16.44
N VAL A 178 -7.05 -7.45 -15.59
CA VAL A 178 -8.46 -7.56 -16.00
C VAL A 178 -9.29 -6.58 -15.19
N TYR A 179 -9.97 -5.65 -15.85
CA TYR A 179 -10.77 -4.60 -15.25
C TYR A 179 -12.27 -4.86 -15.48
N PHE A 180 -13.09 -4.57 -14.46
CA PHE A 180 -14.55 -4.58 -14.52
C PHE A 180 -15.11 -3.25 -14.03
N GLY A 181 -15.91 -2.57 -14.84
CA GLY A 181 -16.40 -1.21 -14.57
C GLY A 181 -17.85 -1.12 -14.09
N GLN A 182 -18.68 -2.17 -14.23
CA GLN A 182 -20.12 -2.06 -13.98
C GLN A 182 -20.48 -1.71 -12.51
N LEU A 183 -19.66 -2.13 -11.54
CA LEU A 183 -19.96 -1.88 -10.13
C LEU A 183 -19.95 -0.39 -9.79
N ASP A 184 -19.03 0.37 -10.36
CA ASP A 184 -18.95 1.82 -10.20
C ASP A 184 -20.22 2.52 -10.73
N ILE A 185 -20.70 2.11 -11.91
CA ILE A 185 -21.95 2.60 -12.50
C ILE A 185 -23.16 2.31 -11.59
N VAL A 186 -23.20 1.13 -10.96
CA VAL A 186 -24.24 0.80 -9.96
C VAL A 186 -24.06 1.65 -8.69
N GLY A 187 -22.82 1.86 -8.26
CA GLY A 187 -22.47 2.74 -7.15
C GLY A 187 -22.96 4.17 -7.36
N HIS A 188 -22.73 4.76 -8.53
CA HIS A 188 -23.24 6.08 -8.90
C HIS A 188 -24.76 6.16 -8.89
N SER A 189 -25.43 5.19 -9.52
CA SER A 189 -26.89 5.22 -9.72
C SER A 189 -27.69 4.88 -8.44
N SER A 190 -27.16 4.02 -7.57
CA SER A 190 -27.93 3.43 -6.46
C SER A 190 -27.25 3.54 -5.10
N GLY A 191 -25.96 3.88 -5.05
CA GLY A 191 -25.18 3.95 -3.82
C GLY A 191 -24.74 2.61 -3.26
N SER A 192 -23.63 2.62 -2.52
CA SER A 192 -23.04 1.41 -1.93
C SER A 192 -23.87 0.82 -0.78
N GLY A 193 -24.89 1.55 -0.32
CA GLY A 193 -25.87 1.07 0.65
C GLY A 193 -27.00 0.22 0.05
N SER A 194 -27.09 0.12 -1.28
CA SER A 194 -28.22 -0.50 -1.97
C SER A 194 -28.10 -2.01 -2.18
N GLN A 195 -29.26 -2.66 -2.33
CA GLN A 195 -29.32 -4.06 -2.77
C GLN A 195 -28.83 -4.24 -4.21
N ALA A 196 -28.96 -3.22 -5.07
CA ALA A 196 -28.43 -3.25 -6.42
C ALA A 196 -26.90 -3.41 -6.42
N TYR A 197 -26.22 -2.64 -5.56
CA TYR A 197 -24.77 -2.75 -5.39
C TYR A 197 -24.33 -4.12 -4.88
N LEU A 198 -25.04 -4.69 -3.89
CA LEU A 198 -24.77 -6.07 -3.42
C LEU A 198 -25.02 -7.15 -4.49
N THR A 199 -26.02 -6.93 -5.35
CA THR A 199 -26.34 -7.83 -6.46
C THR A 199 -25.25 -7.79 -7.52
N GLU A 200 -24.70 -6.62 -7.80
CA GLU A 200 -23.60 -6.48 -8.76
C GLU A 200 -22.28 -7.06 -8.22
N ILE A 201 -21.99 -6.92 -6.92
CA ILE A 201 -20.89 -7.65 -6.28
C ILE A 201 -21.04 -9.17 -6.49
N ALA A 202 -22.25 -9.71 -6.36
CA ALA A 202 -22.48 -11.14 -6.58
C ALA A 202 -22.23 -11.57 -8.05
N ARG A 203 -22.52 -10.69 -9.02
CA ARG A 203 -22.21 -10.93 -10.44
C ARG A 203 -20.70 -10.97 -10.66
N ILE A 204 -19.99 -9.95 -10.17
CA ILE A 204 -18.54 -9.82 -10.33
C ILE A 204 -17.80 -10.92 -9.58
N ASP A 205 -18.27 -11.34 -8.41
CA ASP A 205 -17.75 -12.53 -7.71
C ASP A 205 -17.80 -13.78 -8.60
N GLY A 206 -18.87 -13.95 -9.39
CA GLY A 206 -18.99 -15.01 -10.38
C GLY A 206 -17.91 -14.92 -11.47
N TYR A 207 -17.57 -13.71 -11.94
CA TYR A 207 -16.47 -13.49 -12.88
C TYR A 207 -15.12 -13.81 -12.24
N VAL A 208 -14.85 -13.32 -11.02
CA VAL A 208 -13.63 -13.65 -10.26
C VAL A 208 -13.48 -15.17 -10.11
N GLY A 209 -14.55 -15.87 -9.74
CA GLY A 209 -14.57 -17.33 -9.64
C GLY A 209 -14.20 -18.02 -10.96
N ARG A 210 -14.74 -17.56 -12.10
CA ARG A 210 -14.40 -18.08 -13.43
C ARG A 210 -12.93 -17.88 -13.77
N LEU A 211 -12.37 -16.69 -13.52
CA LEU A 211 -10.95 -16.42 -13.80
C LEU A 211 -10.01 -17.27 -12.93
N VAL A 212 -10.31 -17.41 -11.64
CA VAL A 212 -9.55 -18.28 -10.73
C VAL A 212 -9.68 -19.76 -11.14
N ALA A 213 -10.87 -20.20 -11.55
CA ALA A 213 -11.08 -21.56 -12.05
C ALA A 213 -10.30 -21.84 -13.35
N ALA A 214 -10.25 -20.87 -14.27
CA ALA A 214 -9.46 -20.98 -15.50
C ALA A 214 -7.96 -21.18 -15.20
N VAL A 215 -7.40 -20.39 -14.29
CA VAL A 215 -6.01 -20.56 -13.81
C VAL A 215 -5.79 -21.96 -13.25
N ASN A 216 -6.68 -22.45 -12.40
CA ASN A 216 -6.53 -23.77 -11.77
C ASN A 216 -6.74 -24.94 -12.74
N ALA A 217 -7.45 -24.73 -13.86
CA ALA A 217 -7.72 -25.72 -14.89
C ALA A 217 -6.59 -25.86 -15.93
N ARG A 218 -5.56 -25.01 -15.88
CA ARG A 218 -4.43 -25.06 -16.83
C ARG A 218 -3.70 -26.39 -16.75
N VAL A 219 -3.41 -26.99 -17.90
CA VAL A 219 -2.58 -28.23 -17.98
C VAL A 219 -1.19 -28.02 -17.38
N THR A 220 -0.65 -26.82 -17.50
CA THR A 220 0.66 -26.41 -16.99
C THR A 220 0.64 -25.97 -15.52
N ARG A 221 -0.52 -25.95 -14.85
CA ARG A 221 -0.69 -25.38 -13.49
C ARG A 221 0.32 -25.90 -12.47
N SER A 222 0.72 -27.16 -12.55
CA SER A 222 1.69 -27.79 -11.64
C SER A 222 3.13 -27.26 -11.76
N SER A 223 3.45 -26.63 -12.89
CA SER A 223 4.74 -25.99 -13.17
C SER A 223 4.69 -24.45 -13.06
N GLU A 224 3.58 -23.91 -12.55
CA GLU A 224 3.32 -22.47 -12.47
C GLU A 224 3.17 -22.04 -11.01
N SER A 225 3.68 -20.84 -10.72
CA SER A 225 3.54 -20.16 -9.42
C SER A 225 2.66 -18.94 -9.63
N TRP A 226 1.39 -19.00 -9.23
CA TRP A 226 0.44 -17.92 -9.49
C TRP A 226 0.35 -16.94 -8.32
N ARG A 227 0.30 -15.64 -8.63
CA ARG A 227 -0.15 -14.57 -7.74
C ARG A 227 -1.42 -13.95 -8.31
N ILE A 228 -2.52 -14.07 -7.58
CA ILE A 228 -3.82 -13.52 -7.98
C ILE A 228 -4.19 -12.40 -7.00
N MET A 229 -4.46 -11.22 -7.51
CA MET A 229 -4.85 -10.04 -6.73
C MET A 229 -6.18 -9.48 -7.20
N VAL A 230 -7.04 -9.05 -6.28
CA VAL A 230 -8.24 -8.25 -6.55
C VAL A 230 -8.12 -6.93 -5.81
N THR A 231 -8.39 -5.82 -6.49
CA THR A 231 -8.28 -4.46 -5.92
C THR A 231 -9.31 -3.50 -6.51
N THR A 232 -9.34 -2.28 -5.97
CA THR A 232 -10.23 -1.19 -6.37
C THR A 232 -9.47 0.12 -6.33
N ASP A 233 -9.84 1.03 -7.21
CA ASP A 233 -9.29 2.36 -7.41
C ASP A 233 -9.86 3.42 -6.45
N HIS A 234 -11.10 3.25 -5.99
CA HIS A 234 -11.74 4.03 -4.92
C HIS A 234 -12.95 3.27 -4.33
N GLY A 235 -13.65 3.92 -3.38
CA GLY A 235 -14.94 3.47 -2.86
C GLY A 235 -16.10 4.39 -3.27
N HIS A 236 -17.24 4.25 -2.58
CA HIS A 236 -18.49 4.96 -2.89
C HIS A 236 -19.26 5.34 -1.64
N LEU A 237 -19.92 6.50 -1.66
CA LEU A 237 -20.90 6.86 -0.63
C LEU A 237 -22.07 5.87 -0.60
N ALA A 238 -22.65 5.69 0.59
CA ALA A 238 -23.84 4.85 0.76
C ALA A 238 -25.02 5.29 -0.11
N THR A 239 -25.12 6.60 -0.39
CA THR A 239 -26.14 7.24 -1.23
C THR A 239 -25.77 7.37 -2.70
N GLY A 240 -24.53 7.00 -3.08
CA GLY A 240 -24.00 7.11 -4.43
C GLY A 240 -23.09 8.32 -4.63
N GLY A 241 -22.16 8.16 -5.58
CA GLY A 241 -21.10 9.12 -5.86
C GLY A 241 -19.84 8.89 -5.02
N HIS A 242 -18.77 9.56 -5.46
CA HIS A 242 -17.45 9.56 -4.83
C HIS A 242 -16.68 10.83 -5.26
N GLY A 243 -15.41 10.96 -4.84
CA GLY A 243 -14.55 12.11 -5.14
C GLY A 243 -14.19 12.96 -3.91
N GLY A 244 -14.87 12.74 -2.79
CA GLY A 244 -14.63 13.38 -1.49
C GLY A 244 -13.59 12.67 -0.61
N ASP A 245 -13.60 13.03 0.67
CA ASP A 245 -12.63 12.60 1.68
C ASP A 245 -13.22 11.66 2.75
N SER A 246 -14.45 11.19 2.56
CA SER A 246 -15.05 10.23 3.49
C SER A 246 -14.27 8.91 3.51
N LEU A 247 -14.34 8.18 4.63
CA LEU A 247 -13.68 6.88 4.74
C LEU A 247 -14.20 5.88 3.69
N ASP A 248 -15.49 5.94 3.33
CA ASP A 248 -16.05 5.09 2.31
C ASP A 248 -15.44 5.42 0.94
N GLU A 249 -15.41 6.68 0.52
CA GLU A 249 -14.83 7.06 -0.78
C GLU A 249 -13.34 6.74 -0.88
N ARG A 250 -12.60 6.90 0.22
CA ARG A 250 -11.16 6.60 0.29
C ARG A 250 -10.85 5.11 0.45
N SER A 251 -11.83 4.28 0.80
CA SER A 251 -11.59 2.86 1.12
C SER A 251 -11.11 2.08 -0.09
N THR A 252 -9.96 1.44 0.06
CA THR A 252 -9.36 0.54 -0.93
C THR A 252 -8.89 -0.75 -0.28
N PHE A 253 -8.56 -1.74 -1.11
CA PHE A 253 -8.06 -3.02 -0.62
C PHE A 253 -7.21 -3.72 -1.67
N ILE A 254 -6.41 -4.68 -1.22
CA ILE A 254 -5.79 -5.71 -2.06
C ILE A 254 -6.09 -7.06 -1.42
N LEU A 255 -6.93 -7.86 -2.08
CA LEU A 255 -7.07 -9.28 -1.77
C LEU A 255 -6.03 -10.05 -2.58
N ALA A 256 -5.04 -10.66 -1.93
CA ALA A 256 -4.02 -11.45 -2.62
C ALA A 256 -4.08 -12.92 -2.23
N THR A 257 -3.90 -13.82 -3.20
CA THR A 257 -3.84 -15.28 -3.01
C THR A 257 -2.81 -15.88 -3.97
N GLY A 258 -2.52 -17.17 -3.77
CA GLY A 258 -1.65 -17.94 -4.63
C GLY A 258 -0.42 -18.45 -3.88
N ASP A 259 0.60 -18.85 -4.64
CA ASP A 259 1.73 -19.56 -4.08
C ASP A 259 2.56 -18.62 -3.17
N GLY A 260 2.80 -19.06 -1.93
CA GLY A 260 3.48 -18.28 -0.89
C GLY A 260 2.61 -17.24 -0.17
N ILE A 261 1.31 -17.12 -0.48
CA ILE A 261 0.38 -16.23 0.23
C ILE A 261 -0.44 -17.01 1.26
N THR A 262 -0.48 -16.52 2.49
CA THR A 262 -1.36 -17.07 3.54
C THR A 262 -2.03 -15.96 4.36
N ALA A 263 -3.24 -16.23 4.86
CA ALA A 263 -3.96 -15.34 5.77
C ALA A 263 -3.20 -15.07 7.08
N ALA A 264 -2.36 -16.00 7.53
CA ALA A 264 -1.58 -15.87 8.77
C ALA A 264 -0.55 -14.73 8.73
N SER A 265 -0.26 -14.18 7.55
CA SER A 265 0.77 -13.17 7.33
C SER A 265 0.22 -11.83 6.85
N ALA A 266 -1.10 -11.63 6.80
CA ALA A 266 -1.71 -10.42 6.24
C ALA A 266 -1.26 -9.16 7.00
N PRO A 267 -0.41 -8.31 6.40
CA PRO A 267 0.11 -7.16 7.12
C PRO A 267 -0.96 -6.05 7.15
N LYS A 268 -1.08 -5.34 8.27
CA LYS A 268 -1.98 -4.16 8.41
C LYS A 268 -1.54 -2.96 7.56
N THR A 269 -0.39 -3.09 6.91
CA THR A 269 0.36 -2.00 6.30
C THR A 269 0.29 -1.98 4.78
N THR A 270 -0.61 -2.76 4.17
CA THR A 270 -0.84 -2.74 2.73
C THR A 270 -1.31 -1.35 2.27
N ARG A 271 -0.98 -0.99 1.04
CA ARG A 271 -1.39 0.25 0.36
C ARG A 271 -1.68 -0.05 -1.11
N LEU A 272 -2.49 0.78 -1.74
CA LEU A 272 -2.90 0.59 -3.13
C LEU A 272 -1.71 0.46 -4.11
N VAL A 273 -0.66 1.27 -3.91
CA VAL A 273 0.61 1.21 -4.67
C VAL A 273 1.33 -0.14 -4.62
N ASP A 274 1.01 -0.99 -3.64
CA ASP A 274 1.65 -2.31 -3.47
C ASP A 274 1.24 -3.29 -4.57
N SER A 275 0.13 -3.05 -5.27
CA SER A 275 -0.37 -3.93 -6.34
C SER A 275 0.66 -4.09 -7.46
N ALA A 276 1.10 -2.99 -8.09
CA ALA A 276 2.10 -3.00 -9.15
C ALA A 276 3.42 -3.65 -8.72
N TYR A 277 3.95 -3.30 -7.54
CA TYR A 277 5.24 -3.86 -7.13
C TYR A 277 5.14 -5.32 -6.69
N THR A 278 4.00 -5.75 -6.14
CA THR A 278 3.77 -7.17 -5.85
C THR A 278 3.78 -7.99 -7.14
N ALA A 279 3.15 -7.49 -8.21
CA ALA A 279 3.16 -8.14 -9.51
C ALA A 279 4.60 -8.26 -10.06
N LEU A 280 5.33 -7.14 -10.12
CA LEU A 280 6.71 -7.10 -10.62
C LEU A 280 7.65 -8.00 -9.82
N ALA A 281 7.59 -7.94 -8.48
CA ALA A 281 8.44 -8.74 -7.62
C ALA A 281 8.18 -10.24 -7.80
N HIS A 282 6.92 -10.66 -7.99
CA HIS A 282 6.58 -12.05 -8.23
C HIS A 282 7.12 -12.57 -9.57
N LEU A 283 7.13 -11.72 -10.61
CA LEU A 283 7.71 -12.02 -11.92
C LEU A 283 9.25 -11.97 -11.94
N GLY A 284 9.90 -11.67 -10.81
CA GLY A 284 11.35 -11.56 -10.71
C GLY A 284 11.93 -10.29 -11.32
N VAL A 285 11.09 -9.27 -11.58
CA VAL A 285 11.55 -7.99 -12.11
C VAL A 285 12.28 -7.21 -11.02
N PRO A 286 13.51 -6.72 -11.26
CA PRO A 286 14.25 -5.90 -10.29
C PRO A 286 13.45 -4.67 -9.86
N ARG A 287 13.52 -4.31 -8.58
CA ARG A 287 12.79 -3.16 -8.02
C ARG A 287 13.18 -1.86 -8.73
N PRO A 288 12.27 -1.17 -9.42
CA PRO A 288 12.52 0.20 -9.88
C PRO A 288 12.63 1.13 -8.66
N SER A 289 13.64 2.00 -8.65
CA SER A 289 13.91 2.93 -7.54
C SER A 289 12.78 3.96 -7.32
N THR A 290 11.92 4.16 -8.32
CA THR A 290 10.84 5.15 -8.29
C THR A 290 9.58 4.67 -7.57
N LEU A 291 9.40 3.36 -7.36
CA LEU A 291 8.15 2.79 -6.82
C LEU A 291 7.97 3.10 -5.33
N ASP A 292 6.73 3.45 -4.96
CA ASP A 292 6.30 3.60 -3.56
C ASP A 292 5.82 2.27 -2.95
N GLY A 293 5.41 1.33 -3.79
CA GLY A 293 4.88 0.03 -3.38
C GLY A 293 5.92 -0.89 -2.71
N ARG A 294 5.45 -1.81 -1.88
CA ARG A 294 6.18 -2.97 -1.35
C ARG A 294 5.36 -4.25 -1.59
N PRO A 295 5.94 -5.47 -1.51
CA PRO A 295 5.16 -6.68 -1.69
C PRO A 295 4.06 -6.75 -0.62
N VAL A 296 2.85 -7.21 -0.98
CA VAL A 296 1.72 -7.34 -0.02
C VAL A 296 1.96 -8.34 1.12
N THR A 297 3.04 -9.10 1.07
CA THR A 297 3.50 -10.00 2.14
C THR A 297 4.56 -9.37 3.04
N ASP A 298 4.97 -8.14 2.78
CA ASP A 298 6.00 -7.47 3.56
C ASP A 298 5.45 -7.09 4.94
N VAL A 299 6.05 -7.70 5.96
CA VAL A 299 5.66 -7.50 7.37
C VAL A 299 6.48 -6.35 7.92
N SER A 300 5.79 -5.32 8.42
CA SER A 300 6.45 -4.17 9.03
C SER A 300 7.24 -4.56 10.27
N ALA A 301 8.45 -4.02 10.39
CA ALA A 301 9.25 -4.06 11.60
C ALA A 301 9.09 -2.78 12.44
N ASP A 302 8.17 -1.88 12.06
CA ASP A 302 7.91 -0.67 12.80
C ASP A 302 7.39 -1.00 14.21
N PRO A 303 8.04 -0.51 15.29
CA PRO A 303 7.57 -0.73 16.65
C PRO A 303 6.15 -0.19 16.92
N PHE A 304 5.65 0.78 16.17
CA PHE A 304 4.28 1.30 16.30
C PHE A 304 3.23 0.22 16.06
N GLU A 305 3.50 -0.76 15.17
CA GLU A 305 2.59 -1.88 14.89
C GLU A 305 2.38 -2.83 16.08
N THR A 306 3.23 -2.72 17.11
CA THR A 306 3.12 -3.54 18.32
C THR A 306 2.08 -3.03 19.31
N VAL A 307 1.57 -1.81 19.11
CA VAL A 307 0.66 -1.15 20.06
C VAL A 307 -0.80 -1.42 19.68
N PRO A 308 -1.61 -1.97 20.59
CA PRO A 308 -3.06 -2.09 20.38
C PRO A 308 -3.73 -0.71 20.31
N LEU A 309 -4.65 -0.55 19.37
CA LEU A 309 -5.43 0.67 19.17
C LEU A 309 -6.88 0.46 19.67
N GLY A 310 -7.44 1.49 20.29
CA GLY A 310 -8.81 1.56 20.80
C GLY A 310 -9.68 2.60 20.06
N PRO A 311 -10.94 2.77 20.50
CA PRO A 311 -11.84 3.78 19.97
C PRO A 311 -11.50 5.18 20.49
N ALA A 312 -12.21 6.19 19.98
CA ALA A 312 -12.15 7.55 20.49
C ALA A 312 -12.59 7.65 21.96
N VAL A 313 -12.02 8.63 22.66
CA VAL A 313 -12.32 9.00 24.04
C VAL A 313 -13.04 10.35 24.08
N ALA A 314 -12.51 11.37 23.42
CA ALA A 314 -13.09 12.71 23.37
C ALA A 314 -13.52 13.09 21.95
N GLU A 315 -12.88 12.54 20.92
CA GLU A 315 -13.22 12.81 19.53
C GLU A 315 -14.62 12.32 19.16
N SER A 316 -15.28 13.04 18.25
CA SER A 316 -16.60 12.66 17.70
C SER A 316 -16.48 11.65 16.55
N ILE A 317 -15.69 10.60 16.76
CA ILE A 317 -15.44 9.54 15.79
C ILE A 317 -16.29 8.30 16.14
N PRO A 318 -16.95 7.64 15.17
CA PRO A 318 -17.70 6.42 15.42
C PRO A 318 -16.85 5.34 16.12
N SER A 319 -17.40 4.68 17.14
CA SER A 319 -16.68 3.66 17.92
C SER A 319 -16.23 2.43 17.11
N SER A 320 -16.77 2.24 15.91
CA SER A 320 -16.33 1.23 14.95
C SER A 320 -14.99 1.57 14.28
N VAL A 321 -14.57 2.83 14.28
CA VAL A 321 -13.26 3.27 13.81
C VAL A 321 -12.28 3.16 14.97
N LEU A 322 -11.75 1.94 15.18
CA LEU A 322 -10.67 1.72 16.14
C LEU A 322 -9.37 2.22 15.54
N GLY A 323 -8.61 3.01 16.30
CA GLY A 323 -7.37 3.53 15.76
C GLY A 323 -6.64 4.57 16.59
N TRP A 324 -6.79 4.61 17.92
CA TRP A 324 -6.00 5.49 18.78
C TRP A 324 -5.42 4.78 20.01
N SER A 325 -4.24 5.20 20.46
CA SER A 325 -3.64 4.78 21.72
C SER A 325 -2.74 5.85 22.34
N ALA A 326 -2.90 6.05 23.66
CA ALA A 326 -1.98 6.86 24.46
C ALA A 326 -0.68 6.12 24.82
N SER A 327 -0.67 4.79 24.68
CA SER A 327 0.49 3.93 24.94
C SER A 327 1.52 4.06 23.83
N LEU A 328 2.78 3.80 24.17
CA LEU A 328 3.89 3.80 23.22
C LEU A 328 4.52 2.40 23.16
N PRO A 329 5.28 2.08 22.10
CA PRO A 329 5.98 0.82 22.02
C PRO A 329 7.03 0.68 23.12
N SER A 330 7.46 -0.55 23.37
CA SER A 330 8.49 -0.83 24.38
C SER A 330 9.75 0.03 24.17
N GLY A 331 10.20 0.68 25.24
CA GLY A 331 11.39 1.53 25.25
C GLY A 331 11.21 2.95 24.69
N TRP A 332 10.09 3.24 24.03
CA TRP A 332 9.75 4.60 23.61
C TRP A 332 9.18 5.39 24.79
N THR A 333 9.46 6.69 24.84
CA THR A 333 8.95 7.57 25.89
C THR A 333 8.43 8.88 25.31
N ARG A 334 7.51 9.53 26.03
CA ARG A 334 6.98 10.85 25.68
C ARG A 334 7.24 11.80 26.82
N ASP A 335 7.82 12.95 26.50
CA ASP A 335 8.00 14.06 27.41
C ASP A 335 6.90 15.11 27.16
N ASN A 336 6.03 15.27 28.14
CA ASN A 336 4.95 16.25 28.17
C ASN A 336 5.16 17.27 29.30
N SER A 337 6.37 17.41 29.86
CA SER A 337 6.60 18.28 31.02
C SER A 337 6.30 19.76 30.72
N ALA A 338 6.43 20.17 29.46
CA ALA A 338 6.10 21.50 28.97
C ALA A 338 4.64 21.64 28.49
N MET A 339 3.87 20.54 28.43
CA MET A 339 2.47 20.58 28.02
C MET A 339 1.58 21.21 29.10
N PRO A 340 0.78 22.23 28.76
CA PRO A 340 -0.30 22.71 29.62
C PRO A 340 -1.33 21.62 29.92
N THR A 341 -2.13 21.74 30.98
CA THR A 341 -3.27 20.84 31.24
C THR A 341 -4.44 21.11 30.29
N GLY A 342 -5.24 20.08 29.99
CA GLY A 342 -6.42 20.18 29.11
C GLY A 342 -6.18 19.62 27.70
N GLY A 343 -7.09 19.99 26.80
CA GLY A 343 -7.13 19.60 25.39
C GLY A 343 -7.88 18.31 25.10
N VAL A 344 -8.03 18.01 23.82
CA VAL A 344 -8.56 16.72 23.36
C VAL A 344 -7.62 15.60 23.82
N THR A 345 -8.21 14.56 24.42
CA THR A 345 -7.46 13.50 25.11
C THR A 345 -6.51 12.78 24.16
N GLU A 346 -6.96 12.57 22.94
CA GLU A 346 -6.27 11.84 21.89
C GLU A 346 -4.96 12.49 21.47
N TRP A 347 -4.91 13.82 21.56
CA TRP A 347 -3.82 14.65 21.02
C TRP A 347 -3.00 15.34 22.12
N ARG A 348 -3.10 14.84 23.36
CA ARG A 348 -2.32 15.34 24.51
C ARG A 348 -0.86 14.86 24.45
N GLY A 349 -0.06 15.58 23.69
CA GLY A 349 1.29 15.17 23.32
C GLY A 349 1.27 14.12 22.21
N TRP A 350 2.42 13.52 21.90
CA TRP A 350 2.49 12.46 20.89
C TRP A 350 1.59 11.27 21.23
N SER A 351 0.78 10.82 20.30
CA SER A 351 -0.05 9.60 20.41
C SER A 351 0.18 8.68 19.22
N LEU A 352 -0.29 7.44 19.31
CA LEU A 352 -0.33 6.54 18.17
C LEU A 352 -1.74 6.49 17.61
N ALA A 353 -1.86 6.52 16.28
CA ALA A 353 -3.13 6.42 15.61
C ALA A 353 -3.04 5.60 14.31
N SER A 354 -4.18 5.19 13.77
CA SER A 354 -4.28 4.74 12.38
C SER A 354 -4.63 5.93 11.47
N ASP A 355 -4.32 5.83 10.18
CA ASP A 355 -4.76 6.81 9.16
C ASP A 355 -6.27 7.07 9.24
N ALA A 356 -7.08 6.00 9.30
CA ALA A 356 -8.55 6.13 9.34
C ALA A 356 -9.05 6.92 10.55
N PHE A 357 -8.44 6.72 11.72
CA PHE A 357 -8.80 7.43 12.93
C PHE A 357 -8.36 8.89 12.86
N TRP A 358 -7.07 9.12 12.59
CA TRP A 358 -6.49 10.46 12.58
C TRP A 358 -7.13 11.37 11.53
N SER A 359 -7.32 10.88 10.31
CA SER A 359 -8.01 11.65 9.27
C SER A 359 -9.51 11.85 9.55
N SER A 360 -10.12 11.05 10.44
CA SER A 360 -11.51 11.25 10.85
C SER A 360 -11.69 12.24 12.00
N ALA A 361 -10.62 12.62 12.70
CA ALA A 361 -10.68 13.68 13.72
C ALA A 361 -11.11 14.99 13.06
N GLN A 362 -10.44 15.33 11.95
CA GLN A 362 -10.83 16.46 11.12
C GLN A 362 -10.44 16.25 9.66
N ARG A 363 -11.47 16.14 8.83
CA ARG A 363 -11.36 15.92 7.37
C ARG A 363 -11.08 17.21 6.60
N GLY A 364 -10.52 17.07 5.41
CA GLY A 364 -10.32 18.19 4.47
C GLY A 364 -9.16 19.12 4.86
N GLN A 365 -8.41 18.76 5.90
CA GLN A 365 -7.21 19.43 6.37
C GLN A 365 -5.95 18.67 5.99
N SER A 366 -6.06 17.92 4.90
CA SER A 366 -5.00 17.19 4.22
C SER A 366 -4.43 16.00 5.01
N ARG A 367 -4.89 15.66 6.22
CA ARG A 367 -4.45 14.46 6.99
C ARG A 367 -4.48 13.20 6.10
N GLU A 368 -5.44 13.15 5.20
CA GLU A 368 -5.66 12.12 4.17
C GLU A 368 -4.50 11.96 3.18
N THR A 369 -3.66 12.97 3.01
CA THR A 369 -2.59 12.97 2.02
C THR A 369 -1.33 12.26 2.51
N PHE A 370 -1.24 11.82 3.78
CA PHE A 370 -0.11 11.05 4.32
C PHE A 370 -0.09 9.58 3.84
N VAL A 371 -0.14 9.39 2.53
CA VAL A 371 -0.31 8.08 1.87
C VAL A 371 0.87 7.13 2.05
N ARG A 372 2.04 7.65 2.43
CA ARG A 372 3.24 6.86 2.71
C ARG A 372 3.29 6.33 4.15
N GLY A 373 2.50 6.91 5.06
CA GLY A 373 2.25 6.31 6.37
C GLY A 373 1.47 5.02 6.23
N ARG A 374 1.81 4.00 7.02
CA ARG A 374 1.27 2.64 6.95
C ARG A 374 0.89 2.17 8.36
N GLY A 375 -0.21 1.41 8.44
CA GLY A 375 -0.68 0.83 9.69
C GLY A 375 -0.85 1.85 10.82
N THR A 376 0.01 1.75 11.84
CA THR A 376 0.00 2.61 13.02
C THR A 376 1.10 3.68 12.92
N ILE A 377 0.70 4.95 13.00
CA ILE A 377 1.58 6.12 12.88
C ILE A 377 1.63 6.89 14.19
N ALA A 378 2.73 7.60 14.45
CA ALA A 378 2.83 8.51 15.59
C ALA A 378 2.41 9.92 15.19
N VAL A 379 1.49 10.53 15.95
CA VAL A 379 0.87 11.81 15.64
C VAL A 379 1.11 12.80 16.78
N ALA A 380 1.55 13.99 16.42
CA ALA A 380 1.51 15.19 17.24
C ALA A 380 0.59 16.20 16.55
N ASP A 381 -0.63 16.37 17.05
CA ASP A 381 -1.65 17.24 16.44
C ASP A 381 -1.96 18.40 17.39
N SER A 382 -1.34 19.56 17.14
CA SER A 382 -1.53 20.74 18.00
C SER A 382 -2.84 21.48 17.73
N ASP A 383 -3.37 21.28 16.52
CA ASP A 383 -4.63 21.83 16.00
C ASP A 383 -5.79 21.15 16.73
N GLU A 384 -5.97 19.84 16.53
CA GLU A 384 -7.06 19.09 17.19
C GLU A 384 -6.97 19.13 18.72
N TRP A 385 -5.76 19.15 19.30
CA TRP A 385 -5.62 19.28 20.75
C TRP A 385 -6.27 20.56 21.30
N ALA A 386 -6.22 21.65 20.54
CA ALA A 386 -6.67 22.97 20.94
C ALA A 386 -8.18 23.21 20.75
N ASP A 387 -8.92 22.26 20.16
CA ASP A 387 -10.37 22.30 19.90
C ASP A 387 -11.24 22.12 21.16
N THR A 388 -10.70 22.51 22.30
CA THR A 388 -11.43 22.63 23.56
C THR A 388 -11.12 23.97 24.21
N SER A 389 -12.11 24.56 24.86
CA SER A 389 -11.99 25.87 25.52
C SER A 389 -10.89 25.92 26.59
N ASN A 390 -10.48 24.77 27.13
CA ASN A 390 -9.43 24.68 28.14
C ASN A 390 -8.02 24.50 27.55
N ALA A 391 -7.87 24.41 26.22
CA ALA A 391 -6.59 24.33 25.52
C ALA A 391 -6.38 25.42 24.48
N THR A 392 -7.46 26.01 23.94
CA THR A 392 -7.39 27.09 22.96
C THR A 392 -6.42 28.19 23.37
N GLY A 393 -5.52 28.56 22.47
CA GLY A 393 -4.51 29.62 22.67
C GLY A 393 -3.31 29.22 23.53
N LYS A 394 -3.25 28.00 24.05
CA LYS A 394 -2.09 27.51 24.82
C LYS A 394 -1.05 26.85 23.90
N THR A 395 0.21 26.89 24.32
CA THR A 395 1.30 26.25 23.59
C THR A 395 1.31 24.74 23.82
N TRP A 396 1.13 23.98 22.75
CA TRP A 396 1.44 22.56 22.68
C TRP A 396 2.97 22.41 22.61
N ASP A 397 3.56 21.53 23.44
CA ASP A 397 5.00 21.25 23.47
C ASP A 397 5.28 19.84 24.02
N SER A 398 5.58 18.90 23.14
CA SER A 398 5.83 17.50 23.49
C SER A 398 6.97 16.92 22.65
N THR A 399 7.71 16.00 23.25
CA THR A 399 8.78 15.26 22.57
C THR A 399 8.55 13.76 22.65
N LEU A 400 8.55 13.07 21.50
CA LEU A 400 8.61 11.61 21.41
C LEU A 400 10.06 11.17 21.33
N TRP A 401 10.48 10.22 22.17
CA TRP A 401 11.85 9.71 22.22
C TRP A 401 11.92 8.24 21.83
N THR A 402 12.88 7.92 20.95
CA THR A 402 13.24 6.53 20.64
C THR A 402 13.89 5.85 21.85
N PRO A 403 13.96 4.51 21.87
CA PRO A 403 14.84 3.78 22.78
C PRO A 403 16.30 4.21 22.57
N VAL A 404 17.11 4.02 23.62
CA VAL A 404 18.56 4.20 23.55
C VAL A 404 19.17 3.18 22.59
N ARG A 405 20.08 3.63 21.73
CA ARG A 405 20.85 2.81 20.79
C ARG A 405 22.34 2.99 21.05
N ALA A 406 23.08 1.89 21.10
CA ALA A 406 24.54 1.94 21.11
C ALA A 406 25.05 2.48 19.77
N VAL A 407 26.13 3.26 19.81
CA VAL A 407 26.79 3.80 18.61
C VAL A 407 28.22 3.30 18.54
N THR A 408 28.64 2.90 17.34
CA THR A 408 29.97 2.31 17.10
C THR A 408 30.73 2.99 15.95
N GLY A 409 30.04 3.79 15.13
CA GLY A 409 30.62 4.53 14.02
C GLY A 409 30.82 6.01 14.33
N SER A 410 31.35 6.75 13.34
CA SER A 410 31.49 8.21 13.40
C SER A 410 30.20 8.98 13.12
N SER A 411 29.15 8.27 12.69
CA SER A 411 27.84 8.86 12.38
C SER A 411 26.71 7.89 12.70
N VAL A 412 25.55 8.44 13.02
CA VAL A 412 24.27 7.74 13.14
C VAL A 412 23.38 8.15 11.97
N ARG A 413 22.73 7.18 11.36
CA ARG A 413 21.71 7.41 10.33
C ARG A 413 20.33 7.27 10.96
N LEU A 414 19.49 8.27 10.73
CA LEU A 414 18.06 8.26 11.04
C LEU A 414 17.29 8.23 9.73
N ASP A 415 16.53 7.17 9.49
CA ASP A 415 15.53 7.11 8.43
C ASP A 415 14.14 7.23 9.06
N LEU A 416 13.25 7.98 8.42
CA LEU A 416 11.87 8.15 8.85
C LEU A 416 10.98 8.44 7.64
N THR A 417 9.71 8.04 7.72
CA THR A 417 8.63 8.57 6.89
C THR A 417 7.88 9.59 7.73
N HIS A 418 7.72 10.81 7.24
CA HIS A 418 7.02 11.82 8.02
C HIS A 418 6.26 12.79 7.14
N TRP A 419 5.41 13.56 7.81
CA TRP A 419 4.84 14.76 7.24
C TRP A 419 4.60 15.79 8.34
N TYR A 420 5.39 16.85 8.27
CA TYR A 420 5.24 18.03 9.12
C TYR A 420 4.60 19.15 8.31
N ARG A 421 3.50 19.69 8.85
CA ARG A 421 2.81 20.88 8.34
C ARG A 421 2.84 21.98 9.39
N GLN A 422 2.84 23.23 8.95
CA GLN A 422 2.83 24.38 9.86
C GLN A 422 2.38 25.68 9.21
N GLU A 423 1.92 26.58 10.07
CA GLU A 423 1.90 28.03 9.89
C GLU A 423 2.88 28.68 10.86
N ALA A 424 3.09 29.99 10.68
CA ALA A 424 4.01 30.75 11.50
C ALA A 424 3.77 30.57 13.01
N GLY A 425 4.82 30.19 13.75
CA GLY A 425 4.79 30.01 15.20
C GLY A 425 4.87 28.55 15.66
N GLN A 426 4.59 27.60 14.77
CA GLN A 426 4.85 26.17 15.01
C GLN A 426 6.28 25.79 14.58
N ARG A 427 6.93 24.90 15.33
CA ARG A 427 8.28 24.38 15.03
C ARG A 427 8.39 22.90 15.34
N GLY A 428 8.94 22.15 14.39
CA GLY A 428 9.34 20.76 14.57
C GLY A 428 10.86 20.67 14.77
N TYR A 429 11.32 19.77 15.63
CA TYR A 429 12.73 19.50 15.84
C TYR A 429 13.01 18.00 15.88
N VAL A 430 14.09 17.58 15.20
CA VAL A 430 14.78 16.33 15.53
C VAL A 430 15.91 16.67 16.50
N LEU A 431 15.93 15.97 17.62
CA LEU A 431 16.89 16.12 18.71
C LEU A 431 17.75 14.86 18.82
N ALA A 432 19.01 15.03 19.23
CA ALA A 432 19.91 13.94 19.55
C ALA A 432 20.41 14.06 20.99
N GLY A 433 20.10 13.07 21.82
CA GLY A 433 20.62 12.96 23.18
C GLY A 433 21.74 11.92 23.24
N TRP A 434 22.94 12.33 23.64
CA TRP A 434 24.12 11.47 23.74
C TRP A 434 24.43 11.15 25.20
N ASP A 435 24.54 9.86 25.54
CA ASP A 435 24.92 9.35 26.87
C ASP A 435 24.20 10.01 28.07
N GLY A 436 22.91 10.34 27.90
CA GLY A 436 22.10 10.98 28.94
C GLY A 436 22.34 12.49 29.14
N GLY A 437 23.21 13.10 28.34
CA GLY A 437 23.45 14.55 28.32
C GLY A 437 22.30 15.36 27.75
N ALA A 438 22.47 16.69 27.75
CA ALA A 438 21.51 17.61 27.15
C ALA A 438 21.37 17.34 25.64
N ALA A 439 20.13 17.28 25.17
CA ALA A 439 19.86 17.02 23.76
C ALA A 439 20.27 18.21 22.89
N VAL A 440 20.86 17.92 21.73
CA VAL A 440 21.22 18.90 20.71
C VAL A 440 20.24 18.84 19.54
N VAL A 441 20.01 19.96 18.88
CA VAL A 441 19.14 20.02 17.69
C VAL A 441 19.89 19.47 16.49
N ALA A 442 19.37 18.41 15.89
CA ALA A 442 19.88 17.80 14.67
C ALA A 442 19.21 18.35 13.41
N ARG A 443 17.91 18.66 13.50
CA ARG A 443 17.11 19.22 12.42
C ARG A 443 16.05 20.14 12.99
N THR A 444 15.75 21.21 12.26
CA THR A 444 14.65 22.12 12.56
C THR A 444 13.76 22.22 11.34
N TYR A 445 12.45 22.14 11.55
CA TYR A 445 11.43 22.39 10.54
C TYR A 445 10.66 23.66 10.90
N THR A 446 10.65 24.62 9.97
CA THR A 446 9.97 25.93 10.08
C THR A 446 9.09 26.23 8.86
N ALA A 447 8.89 25.21 8.03
CA ALA A 447 8.05 25.22 6.84
C ALA A 447 7.53 23.79 6.65
N ASP A 448 6.46 23.65 5.86
CA ASP A 448 5.96 22.35 5.44
C ASP A 448 7.13 21.50 4.90
N SER A 449 7.21 20.27 5.39
CA SER A 449 8.27 19.32 5.04
C SER A 449 7.79 18.35 3.95
N VAL A 450 8.68 17.44 3.56
CA VAL A 450 8.35 16.34 2.64
C VAL A 450 7.24 15.48 3.25
N ASN A 451 6.25 15.12 2.43
CA ASN A 451 5.30 14.07 2.73
C ASN A 451 5.88 12.74 2.23
N GLY A 452 6.73 12.11 3.06
CA GLY A 452 7.46 10.91 2.65
C GLY A 452 8.74 10.66 3.44
N ALA A 453 9.65 9.94 2.81
CA ALA A 453 10.88 9.50 3.45
C ALA A 453 11.91 10.64 3.55
N GLU A 454 12.55 10.76 4.71
CA GLU A 454 13.72 11.61 4.95
C GLU A 454 14.83 10.77 5.60
N THR A 455 16.09 11.05 5.25
CA THR A 455 17.27 10.49 5.91
C THR A 455 18.08 11.63 6.51
N ILE A 456 18.37 11.54 7.81
CA ILE A 456 19.18 12.50 8.55
C ILE A 456 20.44 11.79 9.04
N THR A 457 21.61 12.33 8.72
CA THR A 457 22.90 11.81 9.22
C THR A 457 23.41 12.70 10.33
N LEU A 458 23.67 12.13 11.50
CA LEU A 458 24.16 12.82 12.68
C LEU A 458 25.62 12.45 12.96
N PRO A 459 26.54 13.41 13.14
CA PRO A 459 27.88 13.10 13.59
C PRO A 459 27.86 12.62 15.04
N VAL A 460 28.62 11.56 15.35
CA VAL A 460 28.78 11.03 16.71
C VAL A 460 29.83 11.87 17.44
N PRO A 461 29.50 12.52 18.57
CA PRO A 461 30.48 13.25 19.36
C PRO A 461 31.60 12.34 19.88
N ALA A 462 32.79 12.91 20.07
CA ALA A 462 33.94 12.15 20.57
C ALA A 462 33.64 11.51 21.93
N GLY A 463 33.88 10.20 22.03
CA GLY A 463 33.63 9.42 23.24
C GLY A 463 32.17 9.04 23.49
N ALA A 464 31.24 9.43 22.61
CA ALA A 464 29.85 9.07 22.78
C ALA A 464 29.62 7.58 22.52
N THR A 465 28.84 6.92 23.38
CA THR A 465 28.60 5.46 23.30
C THR A 465 27.16 5.10 23.01
N ASN A 466 26.23 6.00 23.28
CA ASN A 466 24.82 5.80 23.02
C ASN A 466 24.12 7.07 22.53
N VAL A 467 23.06 6.88 21.75
CA VAL A 467 22.16 7.94 21.28
C VAL A 467 20.70 7.60 21.56
N LYS A 468 19.88 8.62 21.81
CA LYS A 468 18.43 8.59 21.63
C LYS A 468 18.01 9.74 20.71
N ILE A 469 17.03 9.51 19.86
CA ILE A 469 16.49 10.51 18.95
C ILE A 469 15.15 11.01 19.50
N GLY A 470 14.96 12.32 19.50
CA GLY A 470 13.74 12.99 19.96
C GLY A 470 13.05 13.72 18.81
N PHE A 471 11.72 13.65 18.75
CA PHE A 471 10.88 14.39 17.82
C PHE A 471 10.03 15.36 18.63
N ARG A 472 10.42 16.64 18.64
CA ARG A 472 9.73 17.68 19.40
C ARG A 472 8.89 18.54 18.48
N LEU A 473 7.60 18.64 18.78
CA LEU A 473 6.73 19.65 18.18
C LEU A 473 6.40 20.70 19.24
N THR A 474 6.41 21.97 18.85
CA THR A 474 5.85 23.05 19.65
C THR A 474 5.10 24.05 18.79
N GLY A 475 3.93 24.52 19.23
CA GLY A 475 3.05 25.40 18.47
C GLY A 475 1.78 25.75 19.24
N VAL A 476 0.94 26.62 18.67
CA VAL A 476 -0.37 27.00 19.24
C VAL A 476 -1.40 26.84 18.13
N ASN A 477 -2.32 25.86 18.28
CA ASN A 477 -3.47 25.59 17.41
C ASN A 477 -3.18 25.82 15.91
N ASN A 478 -2.48 24.90 15.28
CA ASN A 478 -1.87 25.18 13.99
C ASN A 478 -2.01 24.01 13.02
N TRP A 479 -1.04 23.09 13.03
CA TRP A 479 -1.11 21.85 12.23
C TRP A 479 -0.53 20.71 13.06
N TYR A 480 0.04 19.73 12.38
CA TYR A 480 0.52 18.48 12.95
C TYR A 480 1.92 18.12 12.48
N TRP A 481 2.52 17.18 13.21
CA TRP A 481 3.62 16.36 12.75
C TRP A 481 3.26 14.89 12.90
N VAL A 482 3.31 14.14 11.81
CA VAL A 482 3.13 12.69 11.80
C VAL A 482 4.43 11.98 11.41
N LEU A 483 4.70 10.83 12.04
CA LEU A 483 5.88 9.99 11.86
C LEU A 483 5.48 8.54 11.65
N ASP A 484 6.28 7.84 10.87
CA ASP A 484 6.20 6.40 10.62
C ASP A 484 7.59 5.88 10.19
N ASP A 485 7.79 4.56 10.19
CA ASP A 485 8.99 3.85 9.75
C ASP A 485 10.31 4.38 10.37
N VAL A 486 10.29 4.77 11.65
CA VAL A 486 11.45 5.40 12.32
C VAL A 486 12.55 4.37 12.61
N ARG A 487 13.73 4.56 12.00
CA ARG A 487 14.88 3.66 12.11
C ARG A 487 16.16 4.43 12.43
N VAL A 488 16.86 3.99 13.46
CA VAL A 488 18.15 4.54 13.89
C VAL A 488 19.20 3.45 13.72
N SER A 489 20.22 3.70 12.90
CA SER A 489 21.27 2.72 12.53
C SER A 489 22.66 3.30 12.52
#